data_AF-A0A163ZX21-F1
#
_entry.id   AF-A0A163ZX21-F1
#
_cell.length_a   1.000
_cell.length_b   1.000
_cell.length_c   1.000
_cell.angle_alpha   90.00
_cell.angle_beta   90.00
_cell.angle_gamma   90.00
#
_symmetry.space_group_name_H-M   'P 1'
#
loop_
_entity.id
_entity.type
_entity.pdbx_description
1 polymer ?
#
loop_
_entity_poly.entity_id
_entity_poly.type
_entity_poly.pdbx_seq_one_letter_code
_entity_poly.pdbx_strand_id
1 'polypeptide(L)'
;MSTGLAAAERALERGDYGLCLRLLEPLADANPITEPEGAAIRMVMVTAWMGQGEERKAISTCRLLTRCKDPDLRNRARQLLSVLEAPSLERPARWSMQLPTLDMAPRVGKGTLTSRRRRGPPPPPPPPTGPTQAPSAGFAVLVLAVLIGLTLLLSGCVRVTAELDLAGPDRLAMSWRINSLSGHSLPWQQNFAKALRSEGLNWRVHQDRTGSLNLISPTLGAGQAATLMRSSVELAGRSAGVTLPTPDLAIVERNWLVGMQQQLNLRLDLSPLAEFPAGDLQISITPIQDLQQVSSSPMKGRLEGDVLLWTLDSGSVNQLQIQRWQWSPLGLGSVLIVLLLLLSFLLQSMRVRLGFGYPQLPS
;
A
#
# COMPACT_ATOMS: atom_id res chain seq x y z
N MET A 1 -12.87 -25.94 -3.42
CA MET A 1 -11.84 -26.89 -2.93
C MET A 1 -12.56 -28.13 -2.44
N SER A 2 -12.30 -29.27 -3.06
CA SER A 2 -12.91 -30.55 -2.67
C SER A 2 -12.53 -30.89 -1.22
N THR A 3 -13.50 -31.35 -0.42
CA THR A 3 -13.32 -31.67 1.01
C THR A 3 -12.22 -32.70 1.27
N GLY A 4 -11.89 -33.54 0.27
CA GLY A 4 -10.80 -34.51 0.32
C GLY A 4 -9.39 -33.88 0.30
N LEU A 5 -9.17 -32.82 -0.49
CA LEU A 5 -7.86 -32.16 -0.59
C LEU A 5 -7.43 -31.54 0.74
N ALA A 6 -8.37 -30.87 1.43
CA ALA A 6 -8.13 -30.24 2.73
C ALA A 6 -7.78 -31.25 3.85
N ALA A 7 -8.24 -32.50 3.75
CA ALA A 7 -7.87 -33.55 4.69
C ALA A 7 -6.44 -34.06 4.45
N ALA A 8 -6.04 -34.16 3.18
CA ALA A 8 -4.68 -34.54 2.80
C ALA A 8 -3.65 -33.46 3.15
N GLU A 9 -3.95 -32.19 2.90
CA GLU A 9 -3.07 -31.06 3.30
C GLU A 9 -2.84 -31.04 4.81
N ARG A 10 -3.88 -31.26 5.63
CA ARG A 10 -3.73 -31.40 7.09
C ARG A 10 -2.88 -32.59 7.51
N ALA A 11 -2.82 -33.67 6.73
CA ALA A 11 -1.93 -34.80 7.00
C ALA A 11 -0.48 -34.44 6.62
N LEU A 12 -0.29 -33.72 5.52
CA LEU A 12 1.00 -33.19 5.08
C LEU A 12 1.61 -32.23 6.12
N GLU A 13 0.82 -31.29 6.65
CA GLU A 13 1.25 -30.34 7.68
C GLU A 13 1.69 -31.03 8.98
N ARG A 14 1.14 -32.21 9.28
CA ARG A 14 1.52 -33.05 10.43
C ARG A 14 2.72 -33.96 10.16
N GLY A 15 3.25 -33.97 8.94
CA GLY A 15 4.35 -34.84 8.51
C GLY A 15 3.93 -36.30 8.25
N ASP A 16 2.63 -36.62 8.23
CA ASP A 16 2.14 -37.96 7.90
C ASP A 16 1.96 -38.10 6.38
N TYR A 17 3.10 -38.23 5.68
CA TYR A 17 3.16 -38.34 4.23
C TYR A 17 2.43 -39.58 3.70
N GLY A 18 2.42 -40.68 4.46
CA GLY A 18 1.77 -41.94 4.07
C GLY A 18 0.25 -41.87 4.13
N LEU A 19 -0.32 -41.18 5.12
CA LEU A 19 -1.74 -40.87 5.14
C LEU A 19 -2.11 -39.85 4.05
N CYS A 20 -1.28 -38.83 3.84
CA CYS A 20 -1.49 -37.83 2.79
C CYS A 20 -1.64 -38.48 1.40
N LEU A 21 -0.68 -39.35 1.02
CA LEU A 21 -0.73 -40.04 -0.29
C LEU A 21 -1.97 -40.94 -0.43
N ARG A 22 -2.33 -41.69 0.61
CA ARG A 22 -3.54 -42.55 0.58
C ARG A 22 -4.83 -41.76 0.35
N LEU A 23 -4.90 -40.52 0.84
CA LEU A 23 -6.04 -39.64 0.61
C LEU A 23 -6.03 -39.00 -0.78
N LEU A 24 -4.85 -38.74 -1.34
CA LEU A 24 -4.68 -38.08 -2.64
C LEU A 24 -4.76 -39.03 -3.84
N GLU A 25 -4.34 -40.30 -3.69
CA GLU A 25 -4.35 -41.31 -4.76
C GLU A 25 -5.72 -41.46 -5.47
N PRO A 26 -6.84 -41.67 -4.76
CA PRO A 26 -8.15 -41.76 -5.42
C PRO A 26 -8.59 -40.43 -6.06
N LEU A 27 -8.16 -39.30 -5.50
CA LEU A 27 -8.45 -37.97 -6.08
C LEU A 27 -7.63 -37.73 -7.35
N ALA A 28 -6.40 -38.23 -7.41
CA ALA A 28 -5.52 -38.13 -8.56
C ALA A 28 -5.95 -39.05 -9.71
N ASP A 29 -6.63 -40.16 -9.40
CA ASP A 29 -7.25 -41.05 -10.39
C ASP A 29 -8.54 -40.46 -10.96
N ALA A 30 -9.34 -39.79 -10.11
CA ALA A 30 -10.57 -39.12 -10.53
C ALA A 30 -10.32 -37.85 -11.38
N ASN A 31 -9.18 -37.17 -11.18
CA ASN A 31 -8.86 -35.90 -11.83
C ASN A 31 -7.61 -36.04 -12.72
N PRO A 32 -7.74 -35.99 -14.06
CA PRO A 32 -6.59 -36.14 -14.95
C PRO A 32 -5.61 -34.96 -14.80
N ILE A 33 -4.32 -35.21 -15.06
CA ILE A 33 -3.25 -34.20 -14.95
C ILE A 33 -3.41 -33.01 -15.92
N THR A 34 -4.25 -33.16 -16.96
CA THR A 34 -4.57 -32.10 -17.92
C THR A 34 -5.48 -31.01 -17.32
N GLU A 35 -6.19 -31.34 -16.24
CA GLU A 35 -7.04 -30.41 -15.50
C GLU A 35 -6.25 -29.69 -14.40
N PRO A 36 -6.58 -28.42 -14.10
CA PRO A 36 -5.87 -27.65 -13.09
C PRO A 36 -5.99 -28.27 -11.68
N GLU A 37 -7.16 -28.84 -11.34
CA GLU A 37 -7.36 -29.50 -10.03
C GLU A 37 -6.52 -30.78 -9.91
N GLY A 38 -6.47 -31.60 -10.96
CA GLY A 38 -5.61 -32.79 -11.01
C GLY A 38 -4.11 -32.46 -10.94
N ALA A 39 -3.69 -31.35 -11.56
CA ALA A 39 -2.33 -30.85 -11.46
C ALA A 39 -1.99 -30.36 -10.04
N ALA A 40 -2.93 -29.70 -9.35
CA ALA A 40 -2.76 -29.23 -7.97
C ALA A 40 -2.64 -30.41 -6.99
N ILE A 41 -3.51 -31.42 -7.11
CA ILE A 41 -3.44 -32.65 -6.31
C ILE A 41 -2.05 -33.30 -6.45
N ARG A 42 -1.56 -33.45 -7.68
CA ARG A 42 -0.25 -34.05 -7.95
C ARG A 42 0.91 -33.20 -7.47
N MET A 43 0.77 -31.88 -7.39
CA MET A 43 1.77 -31.01 -6.76
C MET A 43 1.90 -31.31 -5.26
N VAL A 44 0.79 -31.54 -4.55
CA VAL A 44 0.80 -31.92 -3.13
C VAL A 44 1.40 -33.33 -2.96
N MET A 45 1.08 -34.27 -3.86
CA MET A 45 1.69 -35.61 -3.85
C MET A 45 3.22 -35.57 -4.02
N VAL A 46 3.74 -34.68 -4.86
CA VAL A 46 5.19 -34.47 -5.02
C VAL A 46 5.84 -34.10 -3.69
N THR A 47 5.26 -33.17 -2.93
CA THR A 47 5.78 -32.79 -1.61
C THR A 47 5.76 -33.98 -0.64
N ALA A 48 4.71 -34.80 -0.69
CA ALA A 48 4.64 -36.01 0.14
C ALA A 48 5.69 -37.07 -0.25
N TRP A 49 5.93 -37.31 -1.55
CA TRP A 49 6.99 -38.22 -2.01
C TRP A 49 8.38 -37.74 -1.64
N MET A 50 8.63 -36.43 -1.72
CA MET A 50 9.90 -35.85 -1.24
C MET A 50 10.11 -36.12 0.25
N GLY A 51 9.05 -35.95 1.07
CA GLY A 51 9.09 -36.24 2.51
C GLY A 51 9.37 -37.71 2.86
N GLN A 52 9.01 -38.64 1.97
CA GLN A 52 9.28 -40.08 2.12
C GLN A 52 10.63 -40.51 1.53
N GLY A 53 11.37 -39.63 0.86
CA GLY A 53 12.59 -39.99 0.13
C GLY A 53 12.35 -40.71 -1.20
N GLU A 54 11.11 -40.70 -1.72
CA GLU A 54 10.73 -41.29 -3.01
C GLU A 54 11.02 -40.32 -4.17
N GLU A 55 12.27 -39.89 -4.26
CA GLU A 55 12.73 -38.82 -5.17
C GLU A 55 12.45 -39.13 -6.64
N ARG A 56 12.56 -40.40 -7.06
CA ARG A 56 12.29 -40.82 -8.44
C ARG A 56 10.85 -40.54 -8.87
N LYS A 57 9.86 -40.75 -7.98
CA LYS A 57 8.43 -40.49 -8.23
C LYS A 57 8.12 -39.00 -8.23
N ALA A 58 8.78 -38.24 -7.35
CA ALA A 58 8.69 -36.79 -7.31
C ALA A 58 9.20 -36.17 -8.64
N ILE A 59 10.37 -36.58 -9.11
CA ILE A 59 10.96 -36.08 -10.37
C ILE A 59 10.08 -36.42 -11.57
N SER A 60 9.63 -37.68 -11.71
CA SER A 60 8.81 -38.08 -12.86
C SER A 60 7.49 -37.32 -12.91
N THR A 61 6.85 -37.10 -11.77
CA THR A 61 5.60 -36.34 -11.69
C THR A 61 5.81 -34.85 -11.94
N CYS A 62 6.89 -34.26 -11.40
CA CYS A 62 7.28 -32.87 -11.70
C CYS A 62 7.48 -32.65 -13.20
N ARG A 63 8.17 -33.57 -13.90
CA ARG A 63 8.33 -33.51 -15.36
C ARG A 63 7.00 -33.48 -16.10
N LEU A 64 6.00 -34.26 -15.66
CA LEU A 64 4.67 -34.21 -16.25
C LEU A 64 3.95 -32.88 -15.96
N LEU A 65 4.08 -32.34 -14.75
CA LEU A 65 3.49 -31.06 -14.35
C LEU A 65 4.08 -29.86 -15.10
N THR A 66 5.30 -29.96 -15.64
CA THR A 66 5.85 -28.91 -16.54
C THR A 66 5.06 -28.72 -17.85
N ARG A 67 4.15 -29.65 -18.18
CA ARG A 67 3.31 -29.61 -19.39
C ARG A 67 1.85 -29.28 -19.10
N CYS A 68 1.49 -28.96 -17.84
CA CYS A 68 0.11 -28.63 -17.49
C CYS A 68 -0.32 -27.28 -18.11
N LYS A 69 -1.63 -27.09 -18.28
CA LYS A 69 -2.22 -25.87 -18.86
C LYS A 69 -2.00 -24.65 -17.96
N ASP A 70 -2.07 -24.83 -16.64
CA ASP A 70 -1.92 -23.76 -15.65
C ASP A 70 -0.49 -23.17 -15.67
N PRO A 71 -0.32 -21.87 -15.95
CA PRO A 71 0.99 -21.23 -16.02
C PRO A 71 1.72 -21.16 -14.68
N ASP A 72 1.03 -20.94 -13.57
CA ASP A 72 1.65 -20.76 -12.26
C ASP A 72 2.14 -22.11 -11.74
N LEU A 73 1.31 -23.14 -11.86
CA LEU A 73 1.63 -24.50 -11.45
C LEU A 73 2.77 -25.07 -12.28
N ARG A 74 2.79 -24.78 -13.58
CA ARG A 74 3.90 -25.12 -14.48
C ARG A 74 5.22 -24.45 -14.09
N ASN A 75 5.19 -23.16 -13.72
CA ASN A 75 6.39 -22.46 -13.26
C ASN A 75 6.93 -23.04 -11.95
N ARG A 76 6.04 -23.32 -10.98
CA ARG A 76 6.40 -23.98 -9.71
C ARG A 76 6.99 -25.36 -9.93
N ALA A 77 6.41 -26.16 -10.84
CA ALA A 77 6.94 -27.47 -11.20
C ALA A 77 8.35 -27.40 -11.79
N ARG A 78 8.66 -26.41 -12.64
CA ARG A 78 10.02 -26.23 -13.20
C ARG A 78 11.04 -25.84 -12.13
N GLN A 79 10.67 -24.94 -11.22
CA GLN A 79 11.53 -24.56 -10.10
C GLN A 79 11.84 -25.77 -9.22
N LEU A 80 10.81 -26.53 -8.84
CA LEU A 80 10.98 -27.71 -8.01
C LEU A 80 11.81 -28.79 -8.72
N LEU A 81 11.57 -29.01 -10.02
CA LEU A 81 12.35 -29.94 -10.82
C LEU A 81 13.83 -29.54 -10.86
N SER A 82 14.15 -28.25 -10.99
CA SER A 82 15.55 -27.78 -10.99
C SER A 82 16.28 -28.06 -9.69
N VAL A 83 15.57 -28.07 -8.56
CA VAL A 83 16.11 -28.41 -7.24
C VAL A 83 16.31 -29.93 -7.13
N LEU A 84 15.32 -30.72 -7.55
CA LEU A 84 15.37 -32.18 -7.46
C LEU A 84 16.39 -32.81 -8.43
N GLU A 85 16.66 -32.18 -9.57
CA GLU A 85 17.66 -32.65 -10.54
C GLU A 85 19.05 -32.07 -10.28
N ALA A 86 19.22 -31.24 -9.25
CA ALA A 86 20.51 -30.66 -8.92
C ALA A 86 21.51 -31.78 -8.57
N PRO A 87 22.71 -31.79 -9.18
CA PRO A 87 23.70 -32.82 -8.89
C PRO A 87 24.14 -32.72 -7.43
N SER A 88 24.23 -33.88 -6.76
CA SER A 88 24.81 -33.94 -5.42
C SER A 88 26.27 -33.49 -5.48
N LEU A 89 26.61 -32.41 -4.80
CA LEU A 89 27.98 -31.94 -4.71
C LEU A 89 28.79 -32.96 -3.90
N GLU A 90 29.82 -33.56 -4.50
CA GLU A 90 30.76 -34.41 -3.78
C GLU A 90 31.50 -33.56 -2.74
N ARG A 91 31.24 -33.83 -1.46
CA ARG A 91 31.96 -33.15 -0.37
C ARG A 91 33.40 -33.67 -0.35
N PRO A 92 34.41 -32.80 -0.52
CA PRO A 92 35.79 -33.24 -0.44
C PRO A 92 36.12 -33.82 0.93
N ALA A 93 36.83 -34.96 0.98
CA ALA A 93 37.16 -35.66 2.23
C ALA A 93 37.89 -34.76 3.26
N ARG A 94 38.69 -33.80 2.79
CA ARG A 94 39.39 -32.79 3.62
C ARG A 94 38.45 -31.84 4.38
N TRP A 95 37.18 -31.76 3.98
CA TRP A 95 36.15 -30.92 4.64
C TRP A 95 35.28 -31.73 5.59
N SER A 96 35.43 -33.05 5.62
CA SER A 96 34.75 -33.94 6.56
C SER A 96 35.78 -34.54 7.51
N MET A 97 35.76 -34.16 8.78
CA MET A 97 36.53 -34.87 9.80
C MET A 97 35.94 -36.29 9.91
N GLN A 98 36.70 -37.30 9.50
CA GLN A 98 36.31 -38.68 9.69
C GLN A 98 36.49 -39.03 11.16
N LEU A 99 35.40 -39.26 11.88
CA LEU A 99 35.52 -39.82 13.23
C LEU A 99 36.11 -41.22 13.11
N PRO A 100 37.20 -41.55 13.84
CA PRO A 100 37.75 -42.88 13.84
C PRO A 100 36.70 -43.88 14.32
N THR A 101 36.58 -44.99 13.61
CA THR A 101 35.69 -46.09 13.95
C THR A 101 36.12 -46.64 15.31
N LEU A 102 35.36 -46.34 16.36
CA LEU A 102 35.56 -46.99 17.65
C LEU A 102 35.06 -48.43 17.51
N ASP A 103 35.94 -49.40 17.73
CA ASP A 103 35.59 -50.82 17.85
C ASP A 103 34.73 -51.04 19.10
N MET A 104 33.44 -50.68 19.01
CA MET A 104 32.44 -51.09 19.97
C MET A 104 31.85 -52.41 19.48
N ALA A 105 32.42 -53.52 19.95
CA ALA A 105 31.77 -54.81 19.86
C ALA A 105 30.36 -54.67 20.46
N PRO A 106 29.28 -54.94 19.71
CA PRO A 106 27.93 -54.84 20.23
C PRO A 106 27.75 -55.96 21.24
N ARG A 107 27.94 -55.64 22.53
CA ARG A 107 27.43 -56.48 23.61
C ARG A 107 25.92 -56.32 23.60
N VAL A 108 25.26 -57.16 22.80
CA VAL A 108 23.82 -57.42 22.89
C VAL A 108 23.58 -58.15 24.20
N GLY A 109 23.65 -57.40 25.31
CA GLY A 109 23.12 -57.82 26.59
C GLY A 109 21.61 -57.67 26.53
N LYS A 110 20.89 -58.79 26.56
CA LYS A 110 19.45 -58.82 26.85
C LYS A 110 19.22 -58.16 28.22
N GLY A 111 18.91 -56.87 28.22
CA GLY A 111 18.58 -56.10 29.40
C GLY A 111 17.08 -55.86 29.45
N THR A 112 16.39 -56.60 30.32
CA THR A 112 15.01 -56.33 30.73
C THR A 112 14.89 -54.90 31.27
N LEU A 113 13.98 -54.12 30.69
CA LEU A 113 13.65 -52.78 31.16
C LEU A 113 12.88 -52.89 32.48
N THR A 114 13.60 -52.76 33.59
CA THR A 114 13.02 -52.27 34.85
C THR A 114 13.80 -51.04 35.29
N SER A 115 13.25 -49.87 34.94
CA SER A 115 13.80 -48.56 35.33
C SER A 115 13.56 -48.33 36.82
N ARG A 116 14.49 -48.79 37.66
CA ARG A 116 14.63 -48.31 39.03
C ARG A 116 15.70 -47.23 38.99
N ARG A 117 15.30 -45.96 39.17
CA ARG A 117 16.20 -44.80 39.30
C ARG A 117 17.23 -45.06 40.41
N ARG A 118 18.38 -45.65 40.06
CA ARG A 118 19.59 -45.59 40.88
C ARG A 118 20.13 -44.18 40.76
N ARG A 119 20.37 -43.53 41.90
CA ARG A 119 21.14 -42.28 41.99
C ARG A 119 22.53 -42.57 41.40
N GLY A 120 22.76 -42.13 40.17
CA GLY A 120 24.07 -42.11 39.57
C GLY A 120 24.96 -41.04 40.23
N PRO A 121 26.28 -41.06 39.97
CA PRO A 121 27.18 -40.01 40.42
C PRO A 121 26.68 -38.63 39.92
N PRO A 122 26.99 -37.54 40.65
CA PRO A 122 26.61 -36.21 40.21
C PRO A 122 27.12 -35.95 38.79
N PRO A 123 26.34 -35.23 37.95
CA PRO A 123 26.74 -34.95 36.57
C PRO A 123 28.12 -34.27 36.57
N PRO A 124 29.01 -34.63 35.61
CA PRO A 124 30.30 -33.97 35.50
C PRO A 124 30.07 -32.46 35.32
N PRO A 125 30.96 -31.62 35.87
CA PRO A 125 30.81 -30.17 35.76
C PRO A 125 30.68 -29.79 34.28
N PRO A 126 29.82 -28.81 33.95
CA PRO A 126 29.72 -28.33 32.58
C PRO A 126 31.13 -27.98 32.09
N PRO A 127 31.47 -28.30 30.83
CA PRO A 127 32.78 -27.94 30.28
C PRO A 127 32.99 -26.44 30.51
N PRO A 128 34.22 -25.98 30.77
CA PRO A 128 34.48 -24.56 31.02
C PRO A 128 34.17 -23.79 29.75
N THR A 129 32.92 -23.37 29.60
CA THR A 129 32.53 -22.31 28.70
C THR A 129 33.12 -21.07 29.35
N GLY A 130 34.27 -20.62 28.82
CA GLY A 130 34.83 -19.32 29.20
C GLY A 130 33.75 -18.23 29.11
N PRO A 131 33.94 -17.09 29.79
CA PRO A 131 32.96 -16.02 29.80
C PRO A 131 32.59 -15.70 28.35
N THR A 132 31.30 -15.74 28.03
CA THR A 132 30.79 -15.36 26.71
C THR A 132 31.20 -13.91 26.50
N GLN A 133 32.27 -13.69 25.73
CA GLN A 133 32.72 -12.34 25.43
C GLN A 133 31.62 -11.69 24.60
N ALA A 134 31.09 -10.58 25.09
CA ALA A 134 30.22 -9.74 24.28
C ALA A 134 30.95 -9.39 22.98
N PRO A 135 30.23 -9.26 21.84
CA PRO A 135 30.86 -8.85 20.60
C PRO A 135 31.70 -7.58 20.83
N SER A 136 32.90 -7.56 20.26
CA SER A 136 33.84 -6.44 20.42
C SER A 136 33.18 -5.12 20.01
N ALA A 137 33.56 -4.02 20.65
CA ALA A 137 32.98 -2.69 20.37
C ALA A 137 33.00 -2.33 18.86
N GLY A 138 33.99 -2.83 18.10
CA GLY A 138 34.06 -2.65 16.65
C GLY A 138 32.93 -3.32 15.87
N PHE A 139 32.42 -4.48 16.32
CA PHE A 139 31.26 -5.13 15.71
C PHE A 139 29.97 -4.36 15.99
N ALA A 140 29.82 -3.82 17.21
CA ALA A 140 28.66 -2.99 17.55
C ALA A 140 28.61 -1.72 16.68
N VAL A 141 29.76 -1.07 16.45
CA VAL A 141 29.86 0.08 15.54
C VAL A 141 29.53 -0.30 14.10
N LEU A 142 30.00 -1.46 13.62
CA LEU A 142 29.70 -1.94 12.28
C LEU A 142 28.20 -2.24 12.09
N VAL A 143 27.58 -2.95 13.03
CA VAL A 143 26.14 -3.24 12.99
C VAL A 143 25.32 -1.95 13.07
N LEU A 144 25.72 -1.00 13.93
CA LEU A 144 25.08 0.30 14.01
C LEU A 144 25.23 1.07 12.70
N ALA A 145 26.41 1.06 12.08
CA ALA A 145 26.65 1.70 10.78
C ALA A 145 25.86 1.05 9.64
N VAL A 146 25.75 -0.28 9.62
CA VAL A 146 24.93 -1.01 8.63
C VAL A 146 23.45 -0.75 8.84
N LEU A 147 22.98 -0.74 10.09
CA LEU A 147 21.59 -0.41 10.41
C LEU A 147 21.27 1.04 10.06
N ILE A 148 22.14 1.99 10.41
CA ILE A 148 22.01 3.41 10.01
C ILE A 148 22.01 3.54 8.49
N GLY A 149 22.92 2.83 7.80
CA GLY A 149 22.99 2.79 6.35
C GLY A 149 21.71 2.23 5.71
N LEU A 150 21.15 1.15 6.28
CA LEU A 150 19.86 0.61 5.85
C LEU A 150 18.73 1.61 6.12
N THR A 151 18.65 2.19 7.32
CA THR A 151 17.59 3.15 7.63
C THR A 151 17.66 4.39 6.73
N LEU A 152 18.85 4.84 6.35
CA LEU A 152 19.05 5.92 5.38
C LEU A 152 18.65 5.51 3.96
N LEU A 153 18.99 4.29 3.53
CA LEU A 153 18.62 3.76 2.22
C LEU A 153 17.10 3.48 2.11
N LEU A 154 16.43 3.18 3.22
CA LEU A 154 15.00 2.87 3.23
C LEU A 154 14.09 4.08 3.53
N SER A 155 14.57 5.15 4.18
CA SER A 155 13.70 6.25 4.64
C SER A 155 13.39 7.34 3.59
N GLY A 156 14.08 7.39 2.45
CA GLY A 156 14.04 8.56 1.56
C GLY A 156 13.63 8.33 0.10
N CYS A 157 12.91 7.26 -0.23
CA CYS A 157 12.67 6.89 -1.63
C CYS A 157 11.27 7.17 -2.17
N VAL A 158 10.49 8.08 -1.58
CA VAL A 158 9.13 8.36 -2.08
C VAL A 158 8.87 9.84 -2.21
N ARG A 159 8.35 10.22 -3.37
CA ARG A 159 7.72 11.52 -3.59
C ARG A 159 6.21 11.38 -3.62
N VAL A 160 5.52 12.19 -2.83
CA VAL A 160 4.05 12.26 -2.77
C VAL A 160 3.62 13.64 -3.24
N THR A 161 2.86 13.67 -4.34
CA THR A 161 2.22 14.88 -4.85
C THR A 161 0.72 14.72 -4.77
N ALA A 162 0.03 15.64 -4.11
CA ALA A 162 -1.43 15.71 -4.09
C ALA A 162 -1.89 16.90 -4.92
N GLU A 163 -2.85 16.69 -5.81
CA GLU A 163 -3.51 17.73 -6.59
C GLU A 163 -4.94 17.87 -6.06
N LEU A 164 -5.36 19.08 -5.74
CA LEU A 164 -6.73 19.42 -5.38
C LEU A 164 -7.32 20.30 -6.48
N ASP A 165 -8.29 19.75 -7.20
CA ASP A 165 -9.01 20.45 -8.26
C ASP A 165 -10.35 20.97 -7.74
N LEU A 166 -10.48 22.29 -7.68
CA LEU A 166 -11.66 23.02 -7.24
C LEU A 166 -12.62 23.23 -8.41
N ALA A 167 -13.22 22.12 -8.85
CA ALA A 167 -14.10 22.05 -10.03
C ALA A 167 -15.35 22.94 -9.98
N GLY A 168 -15.77 23.42 -8.80
CA GLY A 168 -16.90 24.33 -8.67
C GLY A 168 -17.23 24.71 -7.22
N PRO A 169 -18.40 25.35 -7.00
CA PRO A 169 -18.90 25.61 -5.64
C PRO A 169 -19.18 24.27 -4.94
N ASP A 170 -18.63 24.13 -3.75
CA ASP A 170 -18.60 22.95 -2.87
C ASP A 170 -18.16 21.66 -3.58
N ARG A 171 -17.47 21.76 -4.72
CA ARG A 171 -17.09 20.60 -5.54
C ARG A 171 -15.60 20.59 -5.74
N LEU A 172 -14.99 19.50 -5.29
CA LEU A 172 -13.57 19.28 -5.44
C LEU A 172 -13.26 17.84 -5.86
N ALA A 173 -12.19 17.67 -6.63
CA ALA A 173 -11.59 16.38 -6.93
C ALA A 173 -10.17 16.35 -6.36
N MET A 174 -9.72 15.16 -5.99
CA MET A 174 -8.38 14.94 -5.45
C MET A 174 -7.66 13.92 -6.32
N SER A 175 -6.39 14.18 -6.59
CA SER A 175 -5.50 13.24 -7.27
C SER A 175 -4.23 13.10 -6.43
N TRP A 176 -3.82 11.88 -6.08
CA TRP A 176 -2.57 11.65 -5.37
C TRP A 176 -1.65 10.81 -6.25
N ARG A 177 -0.41 11.25 -6.42
CA ARG A 177 0.64 10.47 -7.07
C ARG A 177 1.74 10.19 -6.05
N ILE A 178 2.02 8.91 -5.88
CA ILE A 178 3.04 8.40 -4.97
C ILE A 178 4.05 7.67 -5.85
N ASN A 179 5.24 8.22 -5.99
CA ASN A 179 6.28 7.68 -6.85
C ASN A 179 7.46 7.18 -6.02
N SER A 180 7.89 5.95 -6.25
CA SER A 180 9.15 5.48 -5.69
C SER A 180 10.34 5.94 -6.54
N LEU A 181 11.31 6.58 -5.89
CA LEU A 181 12.60 6.95 -6.48
C LEU A 181 13.47 5.71 -6.80
N SER A 182 13.13 4.54 -6.26
CA SER A 182 13.85 3.28 -6.50
C SER A 182 13.45 2.57 -7.79
N GLY A 183 12.42 3.05 -8.51
CA GLY A 183 11.92 2.42 -9.75
C GLY A 183 11.14 1.11 -9.53
N HIS A 184 10.81 0.78 -8.28
CA HIS A 184 10.04 -0.40 -7.90
C HIS A 184 8.93 -0.04 -6.90
N SER A 185 7.83 -0.78 -6.92
CA SER A 185 6.73 -0.56 -5.97
C SER A 185 7.08 -1.04 -4.57
N LEU A 186 7.05 -0.11 -3.61
CA LEU A 186 7.40 -0.38 -2.22
C LEU A 186 6.31 -1.23 -1.53
N PRO A 187 6.67 -2.07 -0.54
CA PRO A 187 5.70 -2.91 0.16
C PRO A 187 4.53 -2.14 0.77
N TRP A 188 4.79 -0.99 1.40
CA TRP A 188 3.73 -0.17 2.00
C TRP A 188 2.78 0.42 0.94
N GLN A 189 3.29 0.79 -0.25
CA GLN A 189 2.47 1.29 -1.35
C GLN A 189 1.52 0.20 -1.86
N GLN A 190 2.02 -1.03 -1.96
CA GLN A 190 1.20 -2.18 -2.36
C GLN A 190 0.13 -2.49 -1.32
N ASN A 191 0.48 -2.44 -0.04
CA ASN A 191 -0.47 -2.64 1.06
C ASN A 191 -1.53 -1.54 1.09
N PHE A 192 -1.14 -0.29 0.92
CA PHE A 192 -2.04 0.85 0.85
C PHE A 192 -3.01 0.73 -0.33
N ALA A 193 -2.50 0.42 -1.53
CA ALA A 193 -3.34 0.21 -2.72
C ALA A 193 -4.32 -0.96 -2.56
N LYS A 194 -3.92 -2.04 -1.90
CA LYS A 194 -4.82 -3.17 -1.58
C LYS A 194 -5.88 -2.75 -0.55
N ALA A 195 -5.47 -2.02 0.49
CA ALA A 195 -6.35 -1.58 1.56
C ALA A 195 -7.43 -0.60 1.05
N LEU A 196 -7.05 0.33 0.17
CA LEU A 196 -7.99 1.25 -0.49
C LEU A 196 -9.07 0.48 -1.28
N ARG A 197 -8.67 -0.59 -1.98
CA ARG A 197 -9.60 -1.45 -2.73
C ARG A 197 -10.49 -2.28 -1.80
N SER A 198 -9.97 -2.79 -0.69
CA SER A 198 -10.73 -3.62 0.24
C SER A 198 -11.75 -2.81 1.06
N GLU A 199 -11.40 -1.58 1.45
CA GLU A 199 -12.34 -0.69 2.15
C GLU A 199 -13.37 -0.04 1.21
N GLY A 200 -13.21 -0.19 -0.11
CA GLY A 200 -14.16 0.32 -1.10
C GLY A 200 -14.20 1.85 -1.15
N LEU A 201 -13.11 2.52 -0.81
CA LEU A 201 -13.02 3.98 -0.86
C LEU A 201 -13.15 4.46 -2.32
N ASN A 202 -13.70 5.66 -2.51
CA ASN A 202 -14.01 6.26 -3.81
C ASN A 202 -12.77 6.75 -4.57
N TRP A 203 -11.76 5.89 -4.73
CA TRP A 203 -10.53 6.12 -5.47
C TRP A 203 -10.45 5.19 -6.67
N ARG A 204 -10.12 5.74 -7.84
CA ARG A 204 -9.58 4.96 -8.95
C ARG A 204 -8.09 4.75 -8.70
N VAL A 205 -7.71 3.50 -8.45
CA VAL A 205 -6.35 3.11 -8.08
C VAL A 205 -5.61 2.55 -9.30
N HIS A 206 -4.66 3.31 -9.84
CA HIS A 206 -3.75 2.86 -10.88
C HIS A 206 -2.36 2.64 -10.30
N GLN A 207 -1.83 1.43 -10.43
CA GLN A 207 -0.53 1.06 -9.90
C GLN A 207 0.32 0.48 -11.01
N ASP A 208 1.52 1.02 -11.18
CA ASP A 208 2.50 0.54 -12.16
C ASP A 208 3.57 -0.34 -11.49
N ARG A 209 4.19 -1.23 -12.28
CA ARG A 209 5.31 -2.07 -11.85
C ARG A 209 6.57 -1.25 -11.56
N THR A 210 6.67 -0.05 -12.11
CA THR A 210 7.77 0.91 -11.94
C THR A 210 7.74 1.66 -10.60
N GLY A 211 6.76 1.38 -9.73
CA GLY A 211 6.66 2.01 -8.41
C GLY A 211 5.90 3.33 -8.36
N SER A 212 5.13 3.63 -9.39
CA SER A 212 4.14 4.71 -9.38
C SER A 212 2.77 4.19 -8.92
N LEU A 213 2.14 4.92 -8.00
CA LEU A 213 0.78 4.72 -7.54
C LEU A 213 0.00 6.02 -7.71
N ASN A 214 -1.00 5.99 -8.58
CA ASN A 214 -1.88 7.12 -8.89
C ASN A 214 -3.29 6.83 -8.38
N LEU A 215 -3.82 7.74 -7.58
CA LEU A 215 -5.14 7.69 -6.98
C LEU A 215 -5.93 8.88 -7.50
N ILE A 216 -7.11 8.64 -8.07
CA ILE A 216 -7.95 9.70 -8.62
C ILE A 216 -9.36 9.57 -8.04
N SER A 217 -9.84 10.60 -7.35
CA SER A 217 -11.22 10.65 -6.87
C SER A 217 -12.16 11.19 -7.96
N PRO A 218 -13.45 10.86 -7.93
CA PRO A 218 -14.44 11.65 -8.66
C PRO A 218 -14.56 13.06 -8.05
N THR A 219 -15.35 13.92 -8.69
CA THR A 219 -15.75 15.20 -8.11
C THR A 219 -16.73 14.95 -6.96
N LEU A 220 -16.37 15.43 -5.77
CA LEU A 220 -17.09 15.19 -4.52
C LEU A 220 -17.47 16.51 -3.84
N GLY A 221 -18.50 16.46 -3.01
CA GLY A 221 -18.82 17.54 -2.06
C GLY A 221 -17.68 17.74 -1.05
N ALA A 222 -17.46 18.95 -0.52
CA ALA A 222 -16.31 19.19 0.38
C ALA A 222 -16.34 18.29 1.63
N GLY A 223 -17.52 18.03 2.21
CA GLY A 223 -17.66 17.12 3.35
C GLY A 223 -17.32 15.65 3.01
N GLN A 224 -17.71 15.19 1.81
CA GLN A 224 -17.38 13.84 1.34
C GLN A 224 -15.89 13.73 1.03
N ALA A 225 -15.31 14.74 0.39
CA ALA A 225 -13.89 14.80 0.12
C ALA A 225 -13.05 14.83 1.41
N ALA A 226 -13.48 15.60 2.42
CA ALA A 226 -12.82 15.62 3.73
C ALA A 226 -12.86 14.24 4.41
N THR A 227 -13.98 13.54 4.32
CA THR A 227 -14.11 12.17 4.87
C THR A 227 -13.23 11.17 4.11
N LEU A 228 -13.19 11.28 2.78
CA LEU A 228 -12.31 10.48 1.92
C LEU A 228 -10.83 10.74 2.27
N MET A 229 -10.44 12.00 2.42
CA MET A 229 -9.09 12.40 2.78
C MET A 229 -8.68 11.84 4.15
N ARG A 230 -9.52 11.99 5.18
CA ARG A 230 -9.27 11.45 6.52
C ARG A 230 -9.05 9.95 6.51
N SER A 231 -9.97 9.20 5.90
CA SER A 231 -9.89 7.73 5.81
C SER A 231 -8.63 7.30 5.05
N SER A 232 -8.28 8.02 3.98
CA SER A 232 -7.11 7.70 3.15
C SER A 232 -5.79 8.01 3.85
N VAL A 233 -5.69 9.11 4.59
CA VAL A 233 -4.50 9.43 5.39
C VAL A 233 -4.32 8.45 6.55
N GLU A 234 -5.42 8.09 7.23
CA GLU A 234 -5.38 7.07 8.29
C GLU A 234 -4.88 5.72 7.74
N LEU A 235 -5.42 5.29 6.60
CA LEU A 235 -5.03 4.04 5.95
C LEU A 235 -3.60 4.06 5.43
N ALA A 236 -3.14 5.19 4.91
CA ALA A 236 -1.75 5.39 4.49
C ALA A 236 -0.81 5.26 5.70
N GLY A 237 -1.15 5.90 6.83
CA GLY A 237 -0.41 5.77 8.08
C GLY A 237 -0.32 4.32 8.56
N ARG A 238 -1.46 3.62 8.67
CA ARG A 238 -1.49 2.19 9.05
C ARG A 238 -0.65 1.32 8.12
N SER A 239 -0.69 1.60 6.80
CA SER A 239 0.07 0.84 5.80
C SER A 239 1.58 1.10 5.87
N ALA A 240 1.99 2.31 6.29
CA ALA A 240 3.37 2.71 6.49
C ALA A 240 3.90 2.36 7.90
N GLY A 241 3.05 1.87 8.80
CA GLY A 241 3.42 1.59 10.20
C GLY A 241 3.55 2.85 11.06
N VAL A 242 2.97 3.98 10.64
CA VAL A 242 3.02 5.28 11.33
C VAL A 242 1.61 5.73 11.69
N THR A 243 1.40 6.20 12.92
CA THR A 243 0.12 6.80 13.32
C THR A 243 0.10 8.27 12.93
N LEU A 244 -0.68 8.61 11.90
CA LEU A 244 -0.85 10.00 11.44
C LEU A 244 -2.10 10.63 12.09
N PRO A 245 -2.02 11.87 12.61
CA PRO A 245 -3.19 12.60 13.07
C PRO A 245 -4.19 12.84 11.93
N THR A 246 -5.46 13.03 12.31
CA THR A 246 -6.53 13.24 11.34
C THR A 246 -6.34 14.57 10.61
N PRO A 247 -6.32 14.59 9.26
CA PRO A 247 -6.27 15.81 8.49
C PRO A 247 -7.60 16.56 8.58
N ASP A 248 -7.54 17.89 8.42
CA ASP A 248 -8.73 18.73 8.34
C ASP A 248 -8.79 19.45 7.00
N LEU A 249 -9.93 19.28 6.32
CA LEU A 249 -10.23 19.89 5.04
C LEU A 249 -11.64 20.47 5.16
N ALA A 250 -11.74 21.79 4.98
CA ALA A 250 -13.01 22.50 5.03
C ALA A 250 -13.07 23.52 3.89
N ILE A 251 -14.21 23.55 3.22
CA ILE A 251 -14.58 24.61 2.27
C ILE A 251 -15.79 25.32 2.85
N VAL A 252 -15.68 26.63 3.02
CA VAL A 252 -16.77 27.48 3.50
C VAL A 252 -17.10 28.49 2.41
N GLU A 253 -18.40 28.61 2.12
CA GLU A 253 -18.90 29.46 1.05
C GLU A 253 -19.84 30.51 1.58
N ARG A 254 -19.68 31.73 1.07
CA ARG A 254 -20.56 32.85 1.34
C ARG A 254 -21.10 33.38 0.03
N ASN A 255 -22.39 33.13 -0.19
CA ASN A 255 -23.10 33.57 -1.38
C ASN A 255 -23.41 35.06 -1.31
N TRP A 256 -23.14 35.76 -2.40
CA TRP A 256 -23.50 37.16 -2.65
C TRP A 256 -24.33 37.26 -3.93
N LEU A 257 -25.00 38.38 -4.15
CA LEU A 257 -25.85 38.57 -5.33
C LEU A 257 -25.06 38.48 -6.64
N VAL A 258 -23.83 38.98 -6.66
CA VAL A 258 -22.96 39.08 -7.85
C VAL A 258 -21.90 37.98 -7.94
N GLY A 259 -21.79 37.12 -6.93
CA GLY A 259 -20.72 36.14 -6.85
C GLY A 259 -20.71 35.36 -5.53
N MET A 260 -19.65 34.61 -5.30
CA MET A 260 -19.47 33.81 -4.10
C MET A 260 -18.05 34.02 -3.59
N GLN A 261 -17.91 34.21 -2.28
CA GLN A 261 -16.63 34.14 -1.61
C GLN A 261 -16.43 32.73 -1.08
N GLN A 262 -15.31 32.09 -1.45
CA GLN A 262 -14.98 30.75 -1.02
C GLN A 262 -13.70 30.77 -0.20
N GLN A 263 -13.74 30.12 0.97
CA GLN A 263 -12.59 29.91 1.84
C GLN A 263 -12.28 28.43 1.93
N LEU A 264 -11.10 28.04 1.49
CA LEU A 264 -10.54 26.70 1.65
C LEU A 264 -9.57 26.71 2.83
N ASN A 265 -9.79 25.84 3.80
CA ASN A 265 -8.90 25.59 4.92
C ASN A 265 -8.42 24.14 4.85
N LEU A 266 -7.10 23.95 4.80
CA LEU A 266 -6.44 22.66 4.81
C LEU A 266 -5.40 22.63 5.92
N ARG A 267 -5.50 21.65 6.82
CA ARG A 267 -4.55 21.44 7.91
C ARG A 267 -4.09 19.98 7.92
N LEU A 268 -2.78 19.82 7.87
CA LEU A 268 -2.10 18.53 7.81
C LEU A 268 -1.02 18.50 8.90
N ASP A 269 -1.19 17.62 9.87
CA ASP A 269 -0.17 17.41 10.89
C ASP A 269 0.80 16.32 10.44
N LEU A 270 2.01 16.73 10.07
CA LEU A 270 3.07 15.84 9.62
C LEU A 270 4.19 15.71 10.67
N SER A 271 3.93 16.09 11.93
CA SER A 271 4.89 15.93 13.02
C SER A 271 5.42 14.51 13.23
N PRO A 272 4.63 13.42 13.04
CA PRO A 272 5.15 12.06 13.12
C PRO A 272 6.14 11.70 12.00
N LEU A 273 6.23 12.50 10.94
CA LEU A 273 7.08 12.26 9.77
C LEU A 273 8.34 13.13 9.79
N ALA A 274 8.84 13.55 10.96
CA ALA A 274 10.01 14.42 11.08
C ALA A 274 11.30 13.88 10.43
N GLU A 275 11.42 12.56 10.26
CA GLU A 275 12.56 11.91 9.61
C GLU A 275 12.43 11.86 8.08
N PHE A 276 11.29 12.31 7.52
CA PHE A 276 11.04 12.28 6.08
C PHE A 276 11.77 13.43 5.37
N PRO A 277 12.36 13.22 4.18
CA PRO A 277 13.08 14.28 3.46
C PRO A 277 12.18 15.47 3.12
N ALA A 278 12.69 16.68 3.41
CA ALA A 278 12.00 17.91 3.06
C ALA A 278 11.87 18.05 1.52
N GLY A 279 10.68 18.45 1.05
CA GLY A 279 10.42 18.74 -0.36
C GLY A 279 9.90 17.58 -1.21
N ASP A 280 9.82 16.36 -0.66
CA ASP A 280 9.20 15.22 -1.35
C ASP A 280 7.68 15.13 -1.13
N LEU A 281 7.12 15.99 -0.29
CA LEU A 281 5.68 16.15 -0.08
C LEU A 281 5.22 17.48 -0.66
N GLN A 282 4.28 17.43 -1.59
CA GLN A 282 3.81 18.61 -2.30
C GLN A 282 2.31 18.55 -2.54
N ILE A 283 1.66 19.71 -2.44
CA ILE A 283 0.26 19.89 -2.78
C ILE A 283 0.15 20.95 -3.88
N SER A 284 -0.52 20.64 -4.97
CA SER A 284 -0.95 21.61 -5.96
C SER A 284 -2.45 21.84 -5.84
N ILE A 285 -2.89 23.09 -5.98
CA ILE A 285 -4.30 23.44 -6.00
C ILE A 285 -4.59 24.21 -7.27
N THR A 286 -5.67 23.82 -7.95
CA THR A 286 -6.14 24.40 -9.21
C THR A 286 -7.66 24.45 -9.23
N PRO A 287 -8.30 25.33 -10.00
CA PRO A 287 -7.77 26.61 -10.45
C PRO A 287 -7.70 27.63 -9.30
N ILE A 288 -6.74 28.53 -9.38
CA ILE A 288 -6.43 29.59 -8.43
C ILE A 288 -6.64 30.94 -9.15
N GLN A 289 -7.88 31.21 -9.55
CA GLN A 289 -8.29 32.49 -10.13
C GLN A 289 -8.88 33.39 -9.04
N ASP A 290 -8.73 34.71 -9.19
CA ASP A 290 -9.31 35.72 -8.30
C ASP A 290 -9.01 35.50 -6.81
N LEU A 291 -7.75 35.15 -6.53
CA LEU A 291 -7.21 35.04 -5.18
C LEU A 291 -7.27 36.38 -4.45
N GLN A 292 -7.93 36.39 -3.29
CA GLN A 292 -7.92 37.53 -2.39
C GLN A 292 -6.82 37.39 -1.34
N GLN A 293 -6.68 36.19 -0.77
CA GLN A 293 -5.73 35.94 0.31
C GLN A 293 -5.23 34.50 0.26
N VAL A 294 -3.92 34.31 0.43
CA VAL A 294 -3.30 32.99 0.64
C VAL A 294 -2.42 33.10 1.87
N SER A 295 -2.69 32.25 2.87
CA SER A 295 -1.85 32.10 4.05
C SER A 295 -1.41 30.65 4.13
N SER A 296 -0.11 30.41 4.19
CA SER A 296 0.47 29.08 4.27
C SER A 296 1.59 29.08 5.31
N SER A 297 1.63 28.03 6.13
CA SER A 297 2.59 27.86 7.20
C SER A 297 2.96 26.37 7.31
N PRO A 298 4.23 26.03 7.58
CA PRO A 298 5.38 26.93 7.71
C PRO A 298 5.98 27.37 6.37
N MET A 299 5.87 26.53 5.33
CA MET A 299 6.35 26.86 3.99
C MET A 299 5.33 27.71 3.23
N LYS A 300 5.82 28.73 2.52
CA LYS A 300 4.98 29.58 1.67
C LYS A 300 4.63 28.86 0.36
N GLY A 301 3.35 28.86 0.01
CA GLY A 301 2.88 28.46 -1.31
C GLY A 301 3.40 29.41 -2.41
N ARG A 302 3.77 28.84 -3.55
CA ARG A 302 4.22 29.56 -4.76
C ARG A 302 3.13 29.52 -5.81
N LEU A 303 2.89 30.64 -6.48
CA LEU A 303 1.93 30.72 -7.57
C LEU A 303 2.66 30.55 -8.91
N GLU A 304 2.24 29.56 -9.69
CA GLU A 304 2.70 29.31 -11.06
C GLU A 304 1.48 29.36 -11.99
N GLY A 305 1.18 30.54 -12.52
CA GLY A 305 -0.02 30.75 -13.34
C GLY A 305 -1.30 30.54 -12.53
N ASP A 306 -2.13 29.58 -12.96
CA ASP A 306 -3.41 29.22 -12.31
C ASP A 306 -3.26 28.09 -11.26
N VAL A 307 -2.02 27.79 -10.87
CA VAL A 307 -1.69 26.71 -9.94
C VAL A 307 -1.01 27.27 -8.70
N LEU A 308 -1.50 26.91 -7.51
CA LEU A 308 -0.81 27.15 -6.26
C LEU A 308 -0.03 25.89 -5.89
N LEU A 309 1.28 26.01 -5.86
CA LEU A 309 2.22 24.96 -5.50
C LEU A 309 2.68 25.15 -4.05
N TRP A 310 2.31 24.22 -3.17
CA TRP A 310 2.63 24.26 -1.76
C TRP A 310 3.46 23.05 -1.36
N THR A 311 4.73 23.27 -1.05
CA THR A 311 5.63 22.24 -0.51
C THR A 311 5.36 22.08 0.99
N LEU A 312 5.20 20.85 1.46
CA LEU A 312 4.95 20.56 2.86
C LEU A 312 6.27 20.34 3.60
N ASP A 313 6.30 20.78 4.85
CA ASP A 313 7.41 20.55 5.76
C ASP A 313 7.14 19.29 6.59
N SER A 314 8.06 18.32 6.49
CA SER A 314 8.01 17.08 7.26
C SER A 314 8.41 17.36 8.71
N GLY A 315 7.58 16.95 9.67
CA GLY A 315 7.84 17.20 11.10
C GLY A 315 7.05 18.37 11.72
N SER A 316 6.26 19.10 10.94
CA SER A 316 5.46 20.22 11.44
C SER A 316 3.99 20.17 11.04
N VAL A 317 3.18 21.01 11.69
CA VAL A 317 1.77 21.20 11.34
C VAL A 317 1.68 22.17 10.17
N ASN A 318 1.33 21.63 9.01
CA ASN A 318 1.15 22.38 7.79
C ASN A 318 -0.28 22.92 7.73
N GLN A 319 -0.43 24.23 7.50
CA GLN A 319 -1.72 24.90 7.38
C GLN A 319 -1.75 25.76 6.14
N LEU A 320 -2.82 25.64 5.37
CA LEU A 320 -3.10 26.44 4.20
C LEU A 320 -4.52 26.99 4.30
N GLN A 321 -4.64 28.29 4.12
CA GLN A 321 -5.89 29.02 4.02
C GLN A 321 -5.89 29.81 2.73
N ILE A 322 -6.90 29.61 1.91
CA ILE A 322 -7.10 30.31 0.65
C ILE A 322 -8.46 30.96 0.68
N GLN A 323 -8.52 32.24 0.35
CA GLN A 323 -9.76 32.97 0.09
C GLN A 323 -9.77 33.41 -1.36
N ARG A 324 -10.84 33.06 -2.07
CA ARG A 324 -11.06 33.44 -3.46
C ARG A 324 -12.47 33.96 -3.68
N TRP A 325 -12.60 34.83 -4.66
CA TRP A 325 -13.89 35.31 -5.16
C TRP A 325 -14.23 34.60 -6.46
N GLN A 326 -15.49 34.26 -6.66
CA GLN A 326 -16.00 33.72 -7.91
C GLN A 326 -17.18 34.54 -8.39
N TRP A 327 -17.08 35.08 -9.61
CA TRP A 327 -18.16 35.83 -10.22
C TRP A 327 -19.32 34.93 -10.64
N SER A 328 -20.54 35.33 -10.31
CA SER A 328 -21.74 34.63 -10.76
C SER A 328 -22.24 35.27 -12.06
N PRO A 329 -22.26 34.55 -13.20
CA PRO A 329 -22.79 35.11 -14.45
C PRO A 329 -24.28 35.45 -14.33
N LEU A 330 -25.04 34.65 -13.56
CA LEU A 330 -26.44 34.92 -13.25
C LEU A 330 -26.58 36.18 -12.38
N GLY A 331 -25.68 36.34 -11.40
CA GLY A 331 -25.63 37.51 -10.54
C GLY A 331 -25.37 38.80 -11.31
N LEU A 332 -24.34 38.80 -12.16
CA LEU A 332 -24.02 39.91 -13.05
C LEU A 332 -25.18 40.20 -14.03
N GLY A 333 -25.80 39.16 -14.60
CA GLY A 333 -26.97 39.30 -15.46
C GLY A 333 -28.15 39.94 -14.72
N SER A 334 -28.41 39.56 -13.47
CA SER A 334 -29.48 40.16 -12.67
C SER A 334 -29.24 41.64 -12.41
N VAL A 335 -28.00 42.04 -12.10
CA VAL A 335 -27.64 43.45 -11.92
C VAL A 335 -27.80 44.24 -13.21
N LEU A 336 -27.39 43.67 -14.36
CA LEU A 336 -27.57 44.30 -15.67
C LEU A 336 -29.05 44.52 -16.01
N ILE A 337 -29.92 43.54 -15.74
CA ILE A 337 -31.36 43.66 -15.98
C ILE A 337 -31.94 44.78 -15.11
N VAL A 338 -31.59 44.83 -13.82
CA VAL A 338 -32.04 45.91 -12.92
C VAL A 338 -31.57 47.27 -13.41
N LEU A 339 -30.32 47.38 -13.88
CA LEU A 339 -29.77 48.61 -14.45
C LEU A 339 -30.55 49.05 -15.70
N LEU A 340 -30.86 48.14 -16.61
CA LEU A 340 -31.63 48.42 -17.82
C LEU A 340 -33.08 48.84 -17.50
N LEU A 341 -33.72 48.22 -16.51
CA LEU A 341 -35.05 48.61 -16.06
C LEU A 341 -35.04 50.00 -15.41
N LEU A 342 -34.05 50.31 -14.58
CA LEU A 342 -33.86 51.65 -14.00
C LEU A 342 -33.61 52.70 -15.08
N LEU A 343 -32.78 52.38 -16.07
CA LEU A 343 -32.51 53.27 -17.20
C LEU A 343 -33.79 53.50 -18.03
N SER A 344 -34.54 52.44 -18.32
CA SER A 344 -35.82 52.52 -19.04
C SER A 344 -36.83 53.39 -18.27
N PHE A 345 -36.93 53.18 -16.95
CA PHE A 345 -37.80 53.98 -16.09
C PHE A 345 -37.38 55.46 -16.05
N LEU A 346 -36.08 55.75 -15.95
CA LEU A 346 -35.55 57.11 -16.00
C LEU A 346 -35.86 57.79 -17.33
N LEU A 347 -35.66 57.09 -18.45
CA LEU A 347 -35.98 57.59 -19.79
C LEU A 347 -37.49 57.84 -19.95
N GLN A 348 -38.33 56.95 -19.45
CA GLN A 348 -39.79 57.12 -19.48
C GLN A 348 -40.23 58.31 -18.61
N SER A 349 -39.66 58.47 -17.43
CA SER A 349 -39.86 59.63 -16.55
C SER A 349 -39.45 60.93 -17.25
N MET A 350 -38.27 60.97 -17.89
CA MET A 350 -37.81 62.13 -18.65
C MET A 350 -38.74 62.44 -19.83
N ARG A 351 -39.17 61.41 -20.58
CA ARG A 351 -40.12 61.57 -21.69
C ARG A 351 -41.43 62.19 -21.24
N VAL A 352 -41.99 61.74 -20.11
CA VAL A 352 -43.21 62.31 -19.52
C VAL A 352 -42.98 63.77 -19.10
N ARG A 353 -41.85 64.08 -18.46
CA ARG A 353 -41.50 65.46 -18.07
C ARG A 353 -41.31 66.40 -19.27
N LEU A 354 -40.84 65.89 -20.40
CA LEU A 354 -40.65 66.63 -21.65
C LEU A 354 -41.96 66.85 -22.43
N GLY A 355 -43.11 66.44 -21.90
CA GLY A 355 -44.42 66.72 -22.50
C GLY A 355 -44.88 65.73 -23.57
N PHE A 356 -44.11 64.68 -23.86
CA PHE A 356 -44.51 63.58 -24.76
C PHE A 356 -45.34 62.51 -24.03
N GLY A 357 -46.29 62.96 -23.21
CA GLY A 357 -47.17 62.12 -22.40
C GLY A 357 -48.18 61.32 -23.23
N TYR A 358 -48.85 60.35 -22.58
CA TYR A 358 -49.83 59.49 -23.23
C TYR A 358 -50.94 60.30 -23.91
N PRO A 359 -51.33 59.95 -25.15
CA PRO A 359 -52.45 60.62 -25.82
C PRO A 359 -53.71 60.45 -24.96
N GLN A 360 -54.33 61.56 -24.57
CA GLN A 360 -55.63 61.52 -23.93
C GLN A 360 -56.64 60.99 -24.97
N LEU A 361 -57.34 59.91 -24.64
CA LEU A 361 -58.45 59.44 -25.45
C LEU A 361 -59.52 60.55 -25.47
N PRO A 362 -60.11 60.89 -26.63
CA PRO A 362 -61.23 61.82 -26.66
C PRO A 362 -62.39 61.22 -25.87
N SER A 363 -62.87 61.98 -24.88
CA SER A 363 -64.05 61.67 -24.07
C SER A 363 -65.31 61.63 -24.91
#